data_AF-A0A9W9BVS4-F1
#
_entry.id   AF-A0A9W9BVS4-F1
#
_cell.length_a   1.000
_cell.length_b   1.000
_cell.length_c   1.000
_cell.angle_alpha   90.00
_cell.angle_beta   90.00
_cell.angle_gamma   90.00
#
_symmetry.space_group_name_H-M   'P 1'
#
loop_
_entity.id
_entity.type
_entity.pdbx_description
1 polymer ?
#
loop_
_entity_poly.entity_id
_entity_poly.type
_entity_poly.pdbx_seq_one_letter_code
_entity_poly.pdbx_strand_id
1 'polypeptide(L)'
;MPPPPPFNAAILVLSPGTSPLDTAFKSAFHSTITRASASLGLGAEIDFFDPIVAQTYPEPGAYDLIVLTGGGGDLDADVRGIGVHDVMLTRAGGRLFESVDPTREKVKIHQFHEREVKVPGRDFVTLAEDDQCLMNRANTILTFQGHPEMDAELSHLLFKETKEAGLGEEEREALRRKIEGEHDGQEVWKTIVRWASNV
;
A
#
# COMPACT_ATOMS: atom_id res chain seq x y z
N MET A 1 -25.99 -11.43 20.13
CA MET A 1 -25.14 -12.12 19.14
C MET A 1 -23.69 -11.84 19.51
N PRO A 2 -22.77 -12.81 19.39
CA PRO A 2 -21.34 -12.52 19.54
C PRO A 2 -20.88 -11.54 18.45
N PRO A 3 -19.85 -10.72 18.71
CA PRO A 3 -19.26 -9.87 17.68
C PRO A 3 -18.74 -10.71 16.51
N PRO A 4 -18.65 -10.16 15.29
CA PRO A 4 -18.00 -10.84 14.18
C PRO A 4 -16.53 -11.15 14.55
N PRO A 5 -15.94 -12.23 14.01
CA PRO A 5 -14.52 -12.47 14.17
C PRO A 5 -13.70 -11.28 13.64
N PRO A 6 -12.51 -11.01 14.21
CA PRO A 6 -11.63 -9.97 13.69
C PRO A 6 -11.13 -10.32 12.29
N PHE A 7 -10.79 -9.30 11.51
CA PHE A 7 -10.06 -9.42 10.26
C PHE A 7 -8.59 -9.75 10.55
N ASN A 8 -8.09 -10.84 10.01
CA ASN A 8 -6.73 -11.31 10.26
C ASN A 8 -5.83 -11.02 9.05
N ALA A 9 -4.79 -10.21 9.25
CA ALA A 9 -3.82 -9.87 8.22
C ALA A 9 -2.39 -10.31 8.59
N ALA A 10 -1.70 -10.95 7.65
CA ALA A 10 -0.27 -11.24 7.76
C ALA A 10 0.52 -10.30 6.84
N ILE A 11 1.54 -9.64 7.37
CA ILE A 11 2.43 -8.75 6.62
C ILE A 11 3.82 -9.38 6.54
N LEU A 12 4.24 -9.81 5.35
CA LEU A 12 5.59 -10.29 5.10
C LEU A 12 6.48 -9.12 4.71
N VAL A 13 7.39 -8.75 5.61
CA VAL A 13 8.28 -7.60 5.45
C VAL A 13 9.51 -8.02 4.63
N LEU A 14 9.58 -7.55 3.39
CA LEU A 14 10.65 -7.91 2.44
C LEU A 14 11.82 -6.91 2.42
N SER A 15 11.93 -6.05 3.42
CA SER A 15 13.09 -5.19 3.65
C SER A 15 13.94 -5.75 4.81
N PRO A 16 15.28 -5.67 4.73
CA PRO A 16 16.14 -6.16 5.80
C PRO A 16 15.91 -5.35 7.09
N GLY A 17 15.37 -6.03 8.11
CA GLY A 17 14.87 -5.40 9.33
C GLY A 17 15.92 -5.23 10.42
N THR A 18 16.42 -4.01 10.60
CA THR A 18 16.94 -3.49 11.90
C THR A 18 16.93 -1.95 12.01
N SER A 19 16.25 -1.21 11.13
CA SER A 19 16.21 0.27 11.16
C SER A 19 14.97 0.79 11.92
N PRO A 20 15.01 1.97 12.57
CA PRO A 20 13.81 2.70 13.01
C PRO A 20 12.73 2.83 11.94
N LEU A 21 13.12 2.81 10.66
CA LEU A 21 12.23 2.75 9.51
C LEU A 21 11.31 1.52 9.54
N ASP A 22 11.80 0.37 10.01
CA ASP A 22 11.02 -0.88 10.10
C ASP A 22 9.87 -0.73 11.11
N THR A 23 10.12 -0.08 12.25
CA THR A 23 9.06 0.21 13.24
C THR A 23 8.00 1.15 12.67
N ALA A 24 8.41 2.23 12.00
CA ALA A 24 7.48 3.19 11.40
C ALA A 24 6.65 2.53 10.28
N PHE A 25 7.29 1.71 9.44
CA PHE A 25 6.64 0.96 8.37
C PHE A 25 5.61 -0.04 8.91
N LYS A 26 5.96 -0.84 9.92
CA LYS A 26 5.02 -1.75 10.58
C LYS A 26 3.85 -1.00 11.23
N SER A 27 4.13 0.14 11.86
CA SER A 27 3.10 1.00 12.46
C SER A 27 2.12 1.53 11.40
N ALA A 28 2.62 1.90 10.21
CA ALA A 28 1.80 2.39 9.11
C ALA A 28 0.77 1.33 8.65
N PHE A 29 1.22 0.11 8.35
CA PHE A 29 0.32 -1.02 8.03
C PHE A 29 -0.66 -1.31 9.17
N HIS A 30 -0.18 -1.37 10.40
CA HIS A 30 -1.02 -1.66 11.56
C HIS A 30 -2.14 -0.62 11.69
N SER A 31 -1.79 0.66 11.58
CA SER A 31 -2.73 1.78 11.69
C SER A 31 -3.78 1.76 10.57
N THR A 32 -3.36 1.64 9.31
CA THR A 32 -4.28 1.72 8.17
C THR A 32 -5.25 0.54 8.13
N ILE A 33 -4.78 -0.69 8.36
CA ILE A 33 -5.64 -1.89 8.36
C ILE A 33 -6.59 -1.85 9.55
N THR A 34 -6.13 -1.44 10.74
CA THR A 34 -7.00 -1.32 11.93
C THR A 34 -8.12 -0.32 11.69
N ARG A 35 -7.80 0.86 11.14
CA ARG A 35 -8.79 1.90 10.84
C ARG A 35 -9.77 1.49 9.75
N ALA A 36 -9.28 0.86 8.69
CA ALA A 36 -10.09 0.32 7.61
C ALA A 36 -11.09 -0.72 8.14
N SER A 37 -10.62 -1.69 8.93
CA SER A 37 -11.43 -2.74 9.55
C SER A 37 -12.48 -2.14 10.50
N ALA A 38 -12.08 -1.20 11.36
CA ALA A 38 -13.00 -0.52 12.27
C ALA A 38 -14.11 0.24 11.53
N SER A 39 -13.79 0.85 10.37
CA SER A 39 -14.77 1.54 9.52
C SER A 39 -15.81 0.60 8.89
N LEU A 40 -15.53 -0.71 8.87
CA LEU A 40 -16.41 -1.78 8.42
C LEU A 40 -17.08 -2.52 9.59
N GLY A 41 -16.85 -2.08 10.83
CA GLY A 41 -17.40 -2.72 12.03
C GLY A 41 -16.67 -4.01 12.45
N LEU A 42 -15.44 -4.20 11.97
CA LEU A 42 -14.59 -5.35 12.29
C LEU A 42 -13.50 -4.96 13.30
N GLY A 43 -13.11 -5.90 14.16
CA GLY A 43 -11.79 -5.87 14.80
C GLY A 43 -10.70 -6.23 13.78
N ALA A 44 -9.43 -6.02 14.12
CA ALA A 44 -8.30 -6.45 13.30
C ALA A 44 -7.21 -7.07 14.16
N GLU A 45 -6.63 -8.17 13.69
CA GLU A 45 -5.41 -8.77 14.21
C GLU A 45 -4.37 -8.79 13.08
N ILE A 46 -3.17 -8.27 13.36
CA ILE A 46 -2.16 -7.97 12.34
C ILE A 46 -0.83 -8.53 12.81
N ASP A 47 -0.34 -9.53 12.10
CA ASP A 47 0.93 -10.19 12.40
C ASP A 47 2.00 -9.81 11.37
N PHE A 48 3.23 -9.66 11.85
CA PHE A 48 4.38 -9.33 11.02
C PHE A 48 5.36 -10.51 10.95
N PHE A 49 5.78 -10.83 9.74
CA PHE A 49 6.69 -11.93 9.43
C PHE A 49 7.95 -11.38 8.75
N ASP A 50 9.09 -11.99 9.06
CA ASP A 50 10.40 -11.68 8.47
C ASP A 50 10.89 -12.91 7.70
N PRO A 51 10.54 -13.01 6.40
CA PRO A 51 10.95 -14.12 5.56
C PRO A 51 12.38 -14.00 5.03
N ILE A 52 13.12 -12.95 5.37
CA ILE A 52 14.49 -12.73 4.88
C ILE A 52 15.49 -13.19 5.93
N VAL A 53 15.44 -12.63 7.14
CA VAL A 53 16.43 -12.90 8.18
C VAL A 53 15.92 -13.96 9.15
N ALA A 54 14.76 -13.74 9.76
CA ALA A 54 14.20 -14.67 10.74
C ALA A 54 13.61 -15.96 10.13
N GLN A 55 13.32 -15.95 8.82
CA GLN A 55 12.67 -17.06 8.11
C GLN A 55 11.32 -17.44 8.74
N THR A 56 10.54 -16.45 9.18
CA THR A 56 9.19 -16.66 9.71
C THR A 56 8.15 -16.46 8.61
N TYR A 57 7.13 -17.30 8.58
CA TYR A 57 6.08 -17.32 7.56
C TYR A 57 4.71 -17.57 8.19
N PRO A 58 3.63 -16.99 7.65
CA PRO A 58 2.27 -17.30 8.10
C PRO A 58 1.81 -18.67 7.62
N GLU A 59 0.91 -19.30 8.37
CA GLU A 59 0.07 -20.38 7.87
C GLU A 59 -1.05 -19.77 7.01
N PRO A 60 -1.07 -19.95 5.67
CA PRO A 60 -1.92 -19.12 4.81
C PRO A 60 -3.42 -19.22 5.08
N GLY A 61 -3.89 -20.38 5.55
CA GLY A 61 -5.31 -20.59 5.86
C GLY A 61 -5.80 -19.91 7.15
N ALA A 62 -4.91 -19.29 7.92
CA ALA A 62 -5.25 -18.59 9.16
C ALA A 62 -5.56 -17.09 8.96
N TYR A 63 -5.35 -16.55 7.76
CA TYR A 63 -5.48 -15.12 7.48
C TYR A 63 -6.47 -14.83 6.35
N ASP A 64 -7.20 -13.72 6.47
CA ASP A 64 -8.06 -13.19 5.42
C ASP A 64 -7.23 -12.49 4.34
N LEU A 65 -6.10 -11.90 4.74
CA LEU A 65 -5.19 -11.16 3.86
C LEU A 65 -3.73 -11.50 4.17
N ILE A 66 -2.95 -11.70 3.12
CA ILE A 66 -1.49 -11.78 3.19
C ILE A 66 -0.92 -10.68 2.31
N VAL A 67 -0.13 -9.78 2.90
CA VAL A 67 0.55 -8.69 2.20
C VAL A 67 2.01 -9.06 2.01
N LEU A 68 2.47 -8.98 0.76
CA LEU A 68 3.89 -9.04 0.41
C LEU A 68 4.37 -7.61 0.20
N THR A 69 5.23 -7.09 1.07
CA THR A 69 5.67 -5.70 0.98
C THR A 69 6.69 -5.52 -0.15
N GLY A 70 6.93 -4.27 -0.56
CA GLY A 70 8.09 -3.95 -1.38
C GLY A 70 9.40 -4.36 -0.68
N GLY A 71 10.41 -4.71 -1.47
CA GLY A 71 11.76 -4.96 -0.97
C GLY A 71 12.65 -3.72 -1.08
N GLY A 72 13.67 -3.61 -0.23
CA GLY A 72 14.60 -2.48 -0.22
C GLY A 72 15.54 -2.34 -1.44
N GLY A 73 15.29 -3.08 -2.52
CA GLY A 73 16.14 -3.13 -3.71
C GLY A 73 15.95 -1.96 -4.68
N ASP A 74 15.10 -0.98 -4.37
CA ASP A 74 14.72 0.12 -5.28
C ASP A 74 14.69 1.48 -4.59
N LEU A 75 15.66 1.73 -3.69
CA LEU A 75 15.83 3.04 -3.04
C LEU A 75 16.31 4.14 -4.01
N ASP A 76 16.49 3.81 -5.28
CA ASP A 76 16.95 4.70 -6.34
C ASP A 76 15.83 5.44 -7.09
N ALA A 77 14.60 5.47 -6.56
CA ALA A 77 13.51 6.29 -7.08
C ALA A 77 13.96 7.71 -7.52
N ASP A 78 13.61 8.11 -8.74
CA ASP A 78 13.68 9.51 -9.16
C ASP A 78 12.75 10.30 -8.24
N VAL A 79 13.22 11.47 -7.77
CA VAL A 79 12.43 12.40 -6.96
C VAL A 79 11.08 12.75 -7.59
N ARG A 80 10.95 12.61 -8.92
CA ARG A 80 9.69 12.78 -9.64
C ARG A 80 8.62 11.72 -9.31
N GLY A 81 9.03 10.51 -8.95
CA GLY A 81 8.16 9.41 -8.54
C GLY A 81 7.88 9.35 -7.04
N ILE A 82 8.28 10.38 -6.28
CA ILE A 82 8.09 10.46 -4.83
C ILE A 82 7.00 11.49 -4.49
N GLY A 83 6.09 11.09 -3.61
CA GLY A 83 5.04 11.94 -3.04
C GLY A 83 3.65 11.38 -3.35
N VAL A 84 2.61 12.20 -3.18
CA VAL A 84 1.24 11.79 -3.49
C VAL A 84 0.92 12.04 -4.97
N HIS A 85 0.45 11.00 -5.66
CA HIS A 85 0.10 11.06 -7.08
C HIS A 85 -1.33 10.60 -7.33
N ASP A 86 -1.95 11.19 -8.36
CA ASP A 86 -3.21 10.69 -8.92
C ASP A 86 -2.95 9.37 -9.65
N VAL A 87 -3.69 8.33 -9.27
CA VAL A 87 -3.73 7.04 -9.93
C VAL A 87 -5.10 6.88 -10.56
N MET A 88 -5.15 7.00 -11.89
CA MET A 88 -6.39 6.97 -12.66
C MET A 88 -6.95 5.55 -12.70
N LEU A 89 -8.21 5.36 -12.34
CA LEU A 89 -8.87 4.06 -12.33
C LEU A 89 -9.38 3.71 -13.73
N THR A 90 -9.21 2.45 -14.13
CA THR A 90 -9.95 1.92 -15.27
C THR A 90 -11.41 1.69 -14.89
N ARG A 91 -12.27 1.37 -15.87
CA ARG A 91 -13.64 0.90 -15.58
C ARG A 91 -13.66 -0.31 -14.66
N ALA A 92 -12.63 -1.17 -14.70
CA ALA A 92 -12.52 -2.31 -13.79
C ALA A 92 -12.12 -1.86 -12.38
N GLY A 93 -11.18 -0.91 -12.26
CA GLY A 93 -10.83 -0.28 -10.99
C GLY A 93 -12.01 0.42 -10.33
N GLY A 94 -12.75 1.24 -11.07
CA GLY A 94 -13.93 1.93 -10.53
C GLY A 94 -14.94 0.98 -9.88
N ARG A 95 -15.12 -0.24 -10.42
CA ARG A 95 -15.97 -1.28 -9.80
C ARG A 95 -15.42 -1.79 -8.47
N LEU A 96 -14.11 -1.90 -8.31
CA LEU A 96 -13.50 -2.30 -7.03
C LEU A 96 -13.78 -1.25 -5.94
N PHE A 97 -13.77 0.04 -6.31
CA PHE A 97 -14.01 1.15 -5.39
C PHE A 97 -15.48 1.59 -5.25
N GLU A 98 -16.40 1.00 -6.03
CA GLU A 98 -17.80 1.42 -6.13
C GLU A 98 -18.52 1.45 -4.78
N SER A 99 -18.17 0.52 -3.89
CA SER A 99 -18.78 0.43 -2.56
C SER A 99 -18.34 1.53 -1.58
N VAL A 100 -17.24 2.23 -1.91
CA VAL A 100 -16.72 3.37 -1.14
C VAL A 100 -17.12 4.69 -1.80
N ASP A 101 -17.02 4.76 -3.13
CA ASP A 101 -17.49 5.88 -3.94
C ASP A 101 -17.76 5.40 -5.38
N PRO A 102 -19.03 5.41 -5.82
CA PRO A 102 -19.43 4.93 -7.14
C PRO A 102 -18.99 5.85 -8.29
N THR A 103 -18.53 7.06 -7.98
CA THR A 103 -18.08 8.06 -8.96
C THR A 103 -16.55 8.19 -9.00
N ARG A 104 -15.82 7.31 -8.30
CA ARG A 104 -14.37 7.34 -8.19
C ARG A 104 -13.71 7.11 -9.55
N GLU A 105 -13.07 8.14 -10.09
CA GLU A 105 -12.27 8.06 -11.32
C GLU A 105 -10.77 7.91 -11.05
N LYS A 106 -10.33 8.25 -9.83
CA LYS A 106 -8.92 8.19 -9.43
C LYS A 106 -8.78 8.02 -7.92
N VAL A 107 -7.62 7.55 -7.49
CA VAL A 107 -7.19 7.55 -6.09
C VAL A 107 -5.84 8.26 -5.96
N LYS A 108 -5.67 9.04 -4.89
CA LYS A 108 -4.43 9.70 -4.54
C LYS A 108 -3.66 8.79 -3.58
N ILE A 109 -2.49 8.29 -3.98
CA ILE A 109 -1.68 7.45 -3.09
C ILE A 109 -0.22 7.91 -3.13
N HIS A 110 0.49 7.64 -2.04
CA HIS A 110 1.94 7.83 -2.02
C HIS A 110 2.59 6.91 -3.05
N GLN A 111 3.53 7.45 -3.81
CA GLN A 111 4.41 6.72 -4.70
C GLN A 111 5.84 6.85 -4.18
N PHE A 112 6.59 5.75 -4.29
CA PHE A 112 7.98 5.67 -3.88
C PHE A 112 8.71 4.59 -4.71
N HIS A 113 8.61 4.67 -6.04
CA HIS A 113 9.22 3.70 -6.94
C HIS A 113 9.74 4.36 -8.24
N GLU A 114 10.79 3.78 -8.83
CA GLU A 114 11.27 4.17 -10.18
C GLU A 114 10.72 3.25 -11.27
N ARG A 115 10.59 1.96 -10.93
CA ARG A 115 10.21 0.93 -11.89
C ARG A 115 8.70 0.87 -12.04
N GLU A 116 8.28 0.60 -13.26
CA GLU A 116 6.89 0.48 -13.64
C GLU A 116 6.63 -0.87 -14.31
N VAL A 117 5.49 -1.47 -14.02
CA VAL A 117 5.00 -2.62 -14.79
C VAL A 117 4.59 -2.12 -16.17
N LYS A 118 5.25 -2.60 -17.22
CA LYS A 118 4.90 -2.27 -18.63
C LYS A 118 3.98 -3.29 -19.29
N VAL A 119 3.97 -4.52 -18.79
CA VAL A 119 3.17 -5.61 -19.31
C VAL A 119 2.62 -6.40 -18.13
N PRO A 120 1.29 -6.47 -17.94
CA PRO A 120 0.69 -7.26 -16.88
C PRO A 120 1.04 -8.74 -17.02
N GLY A 121 1.11 -9.42 -15.88
CA GLY A 121 1.17 -10.88 -15.87
C GLY A 121 -0.02 -11.50 -16.59
N ARG A 122 0.15 -12.74 -17.08
CA ARG A 122 -0.96 -13.50 -17.66
C ARG A 122 -2.12 -13.58 -16.65
N ASP A 123 -3.34 -13.39 -17.15
CA ASP A 123 -4.59 -13.45 -16.36
C ASP A 123 -4.75 -12.33 -15.32
N PHE A 124 -3.97 -11.26 -15.40
CA PHE A 124 -4.24 -10.03 -14.65
C PHE A 124 -5.14 -9.08 -15.44
N VAL A 125 -6.00 -8.38 -14.70
CA VAL A 125 -6.87 -7.30 -15.16
C VAL A 125 -6.32 -6.00 -14.60
N THR A 126 -6.10 -5.04 -15.48
CA THR A 126 -5.64 -3.69 -15.12
C THR A 126 -6.77 -2.89 -14.46
N LEU A 127 -6.54 -2.50 -13.20
CA LEU A 127 -7.48 -1.72 -12.39
C LEU A 127 -7.16 -0.22 -12.38
N ALA A 128 -5.91 0.16 -12.59
CA ALA A 128 -5.50 1.54 -12.78
C ALA A 128 -4.66 1.70 -14.05
N GLU A 129 -4.67 2.90 -14.64
CA GLU A 129 -3.81 3.25 -15.76
C GLU A 129 -2.32 2.97 -15.44
N ASP A 130 -1.54 2.76 -16.49
CA ASP A 130 -0.11 2.40 -16.41
C ASP A 130 0.19 1.15 -15.54
N ASP A 131 -0.79 0.25 -15.43
CA ASP A 131 -0.67 -1.02 -14.69
C ASP A 131 -0.25 -0.84 -13.22
N GLN A 132 -0.58 0.30 -12.63
CA GLN A 132 -0.25 0.64 -11.23
C GLN A 132 -1.06 -0.16 -10.21
N CYS A 133 -2.21 -0.71 -10.63
CA CYS A 133 -3.01 -1.62 -9.83
C CYS A 133 -3.55 -2.74 -10.72
N LEU A 134 -3.34 -3.99 -10.30
CA LEU A 134 -3.73 -5.18 -11.06
C LEU A 134 -4.44 -6.16 -10.14
N MET A 135 -5.35 -6.93 -10.72
CA MET A 135 -6.00 -8.03 -10.02
C MET A 135 -6.07 -9.26 -10.91
N ASN A 136 -5.75 -10.43 -10.38
CA ASN A 136 -5.84 -11.66 -11.16
C ASN A 136 -7.32 -12.06 -11.39
N ARG A 137 -7.59 -12.78 -12.47
CA ARG A 137 -8.95 -13.25 -12.82
C ARG A 137 -9.57 -14.17 -11.76
N ALA A 138 -8.75 -14.85 -10.96
CA ALA A 138 -9.23 -15.68 -9.86
C ALA A 138 -9.68 -14.87 -8.64
N ASN A 139 -9.45 -13.56 -8.62
CA ASN A 139 -9.78 -12.66 -7.51
C ASN A 139 -9.12 -13.07 -6.19
N THR A 140 -7.85 -13.49 -6.26
CA THR A 140 -7.04 -13.92 -5.10
C THR A 140 -5.74 -13.14 -4.95
N ILE A 141 -5.36 -12.35 -5.94
CA ILE A 141 -4.16 -11.51 -5.93
C ILE A 141 -4.55 -10.11 -6.40
N LEU A 142 -4.23 -9.12 -5.57
CA LEU A 142 -4.36 -7.69 -5.83
C LEU A 142 -2.99 -7.05 -5.63
N THR A 143 -2.59 -6.17 -6.55
CA THR A 143 -1.29 -5.49 -6.50
C THR A 143 -1.47 -3.98 -6.53
N PHE A 144 -0.58 -3.27 -5.85
CA PHE A 144 -0.40 -1.82 -5.95
C PHE A 144 1.08 -1.53 -6.13
N GLN A 145 1.43 -0.66 -7.08
CA GLN A 145 2.78 -0.10 -7.17
C GLN A 145 3.00 1.03 -6.16
N GLY A 146 1.94 1.76 -5.82
CA GLY A 146 1.96 2.78 -4.78
C GLY A 146 1.74 2.21 -3.38
N HIS A 147 1.88 3.10 -2.41
CA HIS A 147 1.95 2.84 -0.98
C HIS A 147 0.75 3.45 -0.24
N PRO A 148 -0.45 2.82 -0.30
CA PRO A 148 -1.62 3.31 0.42
C PRO A 148 -1.46 3.23 1.95
N GLU A 149 -0.47 2.49 2.45
CA GLU A 149 -0.09 2.45 3.87
C GLU A 149 0.65 3.71 4.33
N MET A 150 1.34 4.40 3.43
CA MET A 150 2.24 5.49 3.79
C MET A 150 1.48 6.78 4.11
N ASP A 151 2.10 7.58 4.98
CA ASP A 151 1.77 8.97 5.25
C ASP A 151 3.00 9.86 5.02
N ALA A 152 2.83 11.16 5.26
CA ALA A 152 3.89 12.14 5.11
C ALA A 152 5.08 11.87 6.06
N GLU A 153 4.83 11.38 7.28
CA GLU A 153 5.88 11.12 8.27
C GLU A 153 6.81 10.00 7.81
N LEU A 154 6.23 8.85 7.43
CA LEU A 154 6.98 7.71 6.91
C LEU A 154 7.71 8.07 5.60
N SER A 155 7.06 8.84 4.72
CA SER A 155 7.67 9.33 3.48
C SER A 155 8.89 10.20 3.73
N HIS A 156 8.84 11.10 4.72
CA HIS A 156 9.99 11.91 5.10
C HIS A 156 11.12 11.09 5.71
N LEU A 157 10.80 10.05 6.48
CA LEU A 157 11.80 9.14 7.04
C LEU A 157 12.56 8.42 5.93
N LEU A 158 11.82 7.84 4.97
CA LEU A 158 12.37 7.18 3.79
C LEU A 158 13.23 8.13 2.95
N PHE A 159 12.73 9.34 2.71
CA PHE A 159 13.43 10.33 1.90
C PHE A 159 14.76 10.79 2.51
N LYS A 160 14.81 10.98 3.83
CA LYS A 160 16.03 11.36 4.55
C LYS A 160 17.13 10.30 4.44
N GLU A 161 16.76 9.02 4.44
CA GLU A 161 17.73 7.93 4.27
C GLU A 161 18.22 7.80 2.83
N THR A 162 17.41 8.17 1.83
CA THR A 162 17.74 7.89 0.43
C THR A 162 18.35 9.07 -0.33
N LYS A 163 17.77 10.29 -0.32
CA LYS A 163 18.03 11.26 -1.42
C LYS A 163 17.93 12.77 -1.12
N GLU A 164 18.30 13.24 0.08
CA GLU A 164 18.42 14.70 0.29
C GLU A 164 19.65 15.33 -0.39
N ALA A 165 20.72 14.56 -0.60
CA ALA A 165 22.01 15.05 -1.05
C ALA A 165 22.04 15.30 -2.57
N GLY A 166 21.47 16.41 -3.03
CA GLY A 166 21.57 16.84 -4.43
C GLY A 166 20.52 17.83 -4.91
N LEU A 167 19.41 17.96 -4.19
CA LEU A 167 18.31 18.84 -4.58
C LEU A 167 18.53 20.30 -4.15
N GLY A 168 18.13 21.23 -5.03
CA GLY A 168 18.00 22.64 -4.68
C GLY A 168 16.89 22.90 -3.65
N GLU A 169 16.90 24.06 -2.99
CA GLU A 169 15.91 24.42 -1.97
C GLU A 169 14.47 24.43 -2.53
N GLU A 170 14.28 24.97 -3.73
CA GLU A 170 12.96 25.00 -4.40
C GLU A 170 12.45 23.60 -4.72
N GLU A 171 13.32 22.70 -5.19
CA GLU A 171 12.97 21.31 -5.50
C GLU A 171 12.62 20.54 -4.23
N ARG A 172 13.36 20.76 -3.14
CA ARG A 172 13.04 20.18 -1.83
C ARG A 172 11.68 20.63 -1.33
N GLU A 173 11.36 21.90 -1.48
CA GLU A 173 10.08 22.44 -1.02
C GLU A 173 8.90 22.01 -1.92
N ALA A 174 9.12 21.89 -3.23
CA ALA A 174 8.14 21.31 -4.13
C ALA A 174 7.87 19.82 -3.79
N LEU A 175 8.92 19.06 -3.48
CA LEU A 175 8.79 17.66 -3.07
C LEU A 175 8.08 17.52 -1.72
N ARG A 176 8.43 18.35 -0.73
CA ARG A 176 7.77 18.37 0.59
C ARG A 176 6.26 18.53 0.45
N ARG A 177 5.83 19.51 -0.35
CA ARG A 177 4.41 19.75 -0.64
C ARG A 177 3.72 18.57 -1.33
N LYS A 178 4.42 17.80 -2.16
CA LYS A 178 3.89 16.57 -2.74
C LYS A 178 3.73 15.46 -1.72
N ILE A 179 4.71 15.30 -0.82
CA ILE A 179 4.68 14.31 0.26
C ILE A 179 3.55 14.61 1.25
N GLU A 180 3.36 15.88 1.58
CA GLU A 180 2.33 16.33 2.54
C GLU A 180 0.92 16.43 1.92
N GLY A 181 0.76 16.05 0.65
CA GLY A 181 -0.53 16.11 -0.04
C GLY A 181 -1.59 15.20 0.58
N GLU A 182 -2.86 15.57 0.42
CA GLU A 182 -3.98 14.70 0.79
C GLU A 182 -3.97 13.41 -0.04
N HIS A 183 -4.18 12.27 0.61
CA HIS A 183 -4.18 10.95 -0.01
C HIS A 183 -5.39 10.11 0.43
N ASP A 184 -5.80 9.19 -0.45
CA ASP A 184 -6.93 8.25 -0.30
C ASP A 184 -6.50 6.90 0.32
N GLY A 185 -5.34 6.85 0.97
CA GLY A 185 -4.78 5.60 1.51
C GLY A 185 -5.74 4.83 2.41
N GLN A 186 -6.54 5.53 3.22
CA GLN A 186 -7.55 4.89 4.10
C GLN A 186 -8.71 4.28 3.32
N GLU A 187 -9.18 4.95 2.27
CA GLU A 187 -10.22 4.49 1.35
C GLU A 187 -9.73 3.27 0.56
N VAL A 188 -8.45 3.29 0.13
CA VAL A 188 -7.82 2.14 -0.52
C VAL A 188 -7.75 0.95 0.44
N TRP A 189 -7.28 1.13 1.68
CA TRP A 189 -7.25 0.05 2.66
C TRP A 189 -8.66 -0.45 3.03
N LYS A 190 -9.65 0.43 3.13
CA LYS A 190 -11.05 0.02 3.32
C LYS A 190 -11.53 -0.88 2.18
N THR A 191 -11.20 -0.54 0.94
CA THR A 191 -11.50 -1.36 -0.24
C THR A 191 -10.77 -2.70 -0.18
N ILE A 192 -9.50 -2.74 0.20
CA ILE A 192 -8.71 -3.97 0.33
C ILE A 192 -9.29 -4.89 1.41
N VAL A 193 -9.57 -4.36 2.61
CA VAL A 193 -10.14 -5.14 3.72
C VAL A 193 -11.49 -5.71 3.29
N ARG A 194 -12.34 -4.89 2.68
CA ARG A 194 -13.65 -5.34 2.17
C ARG A 194 -13.52 -6.47 1.14
N TRP A 195 -12.60 -6.29 0.18
CA TRP A 195 -12.31 -7.27 -0.86
C TRP A 195 -11.84 -8.62 -0.27
N ALA A 196 -10.95 -8.57 0.72
CA ALA A 196 -10.40 -9.77 1.36
C ALA A 196 -11.41 -10.45 2.29
N SER A 197 -12.20 -9.68 3.05
CA SER A 197 -13.15 -10.22 4.02
C SER A 197 -14.50 -10.63 3.43
N ASN A 198 -14.74 -10.37 2.14
CA ASN A 198 -16.01 -10.61 1.44
C ASN A 198 -17.25 -9.96 2.11
N VAL A 199 -17.10 -8.75 2.66
CA VAL A 199 -18.20 -7.98 3.31
C VAL A 199 -18.72 -6.81 2.48
#